data_AF-A0AAQ4RSD8-F1
#
_entry.id   AF-A0AAQ4RSD8-F1
#
_cell.length_a   1.000
_cell.length_b   1.000
_cell.length_c   1.000
_cell.angle_alpha   90.00
_cell.angle_beta   90.00
_cell.angle_gamma   90.00
#
_symmetry.space_group_name_H-M   'P 1'
#
loop_
_entity.id
_entity.type
_entity.pdbx_description
1 polymer ?
#
loop_
_entity_poly.entity_id
_entity_poly.type
_entity_poly.pdbx_seq_one_letter_code
_entity_poly.pdbx_strand_id
1 'polypeptide(L)'
;MMDKLLLSIFVLSGLCPVSSHRPVRRYDFVYEPKNMTEAQRHCREKYTDLVTIRHAEDVKTLNQMVDSSKMADYDHVAWIGLYNDVASWRWSLSNESFYRPGEAQFRRWGPGEGSNNNEYYTCMYADGSWMDYPPEASFRSVCFDAGGLNETFIFINISMKWTEAQTYCRDNHTDLASVRNLAENQKIQDLVPSQGIVWIGLFRDGWKWSHGTHSSFTNWKQGEPKLSEETCVAANFSADGQWQVSHCQDMRPFICYTDVPVSKQVIKVRLQKSSSSVDLNDPVVMENMLEKLKQRLKDQGLDDHIQLSWKKQPDGKVFHKEEKKTQDEKTCPEKDEL
;
A
#
# COMPACT_ATOMS: atom_id res chain seq x y z
N MET A 1 -8.22 -36.66 -39.11
CA MET A 1 -6.93 -36.00 -39.46
C MET A 1 -6.84 -34.78 -38.56
N MET A 2 -6.02 -34.81 -37.51
CA MET A 2 -5.91 -33.68 -36.57
C MET A 2 -5.06 -32.59 -37.24
N ASP A 3 -5.67 -31.45 -37.54
CA ASP A 3 -4.98 -30.28 -38.09
C ASP A 3 -3.92 -29.81 -37.09
N LYS A 4 -2.65 -29.99 -37.45
CA LYS A 4 -1.50 -29.52 -36.65
C LYS A 4 -1.26 -28.05 -36.98
N LEU A 5 -1.60 -27.15 -36.05
CA LEU A 5 -1.17 -25.75 -36.10
C LEU A 5 0.30 -25.66 -35.66
N LEU A 6 1.18 -25.20 -36.55
CA LEU A 6 2.60 -24.93 -36.24
C LEU A 6 2.71 -23.52 -35.65
N LEU A 7 3.22 -23.47 -34.41
CA LEU A 7 3.40 -22.24 -33.64
C LEU A 7 4.89 -21.88 -33.62
N SER A 8 5.25 -20.76 -34.26
CA SER A 8 6.62 -20.23 -34.23
C SER A 8 6.65 -18.94 -33.43
N ILE A 9 7.29 -18.96 -32.26
CA ILE A 9 7.41 -17.79 -31.37
C ILE A 9 8.74 -17.11 -31.70
N PHE A 10 8.69 -15.88 -32.21
CA PHE A 10 9.86 -15.01 -32.34
C PHE A 10 9.82 -13.97 -31.22
N VAL A 11 10.82 -13.96 -30.35
CA VAL A 11 10.95 -12.95 -29.30
C VAL A 11 11.69 -11.75 -29.88
N LEU A 12 10.97 -10.69 -30.23
CA LEU A 12 11.55 -9.38 -30.51
C LEU A 12 11.32 -8.52 -29.27
N SER A 13 12.40 -8.28 -28.51
CA SER A 13 12.39 -7.47 -27.29
C SER A 13 12.22 -5.99 -27.61
N GLY A 14 10.97 -5.54 -27.67
CA GLY A 14 10.62 -4.12 -27.61
C GLY A 14 10.35 -3.73 -26.16
N LEU A 15 11.24 -2.94 -25.55
CA LEU A 15 11.03 -2.33 -24.24
C LEU A 15 9.91 -1.28 -24.36
N CYS A 16 8.79 -1.50 -23.69
CA CYS A 16 7.76 -0.48 -23.46
C CYS A 16 7.52 -0.32 -21.95
N PRO A 17 7.13 0.89 -21.52
CA PRO A 17 7.36 1.37 -20.16
C PRO A 17 6.47 0.68 -19.12
N VAL A 18 6.98 0.72 -17.89
CA VAL A 18 6.41 0.19 -16.65
C VAL A 18 4.93 0.55 -16.56
N SER A 19 4.06 -0.46 -16.69
CA SER A 19 2.65 -0.31 -16.39
C SER A 19 2.50 -0.19 -14.88
N SER A 20 1.71 0.76 -14.42
CA SER A 20 1.36 0.99 -13.00
C SER A 20 0.44 -0.11 -12.43
N HIS A 21 0.74 -1.38 -12.70
CA HIS A 21 0.02 -2.50 -12.08
C HIS A 21 0.53 -2.66 -10.65
N ARG A 22 -0.40 -2.75 -9.68
CA ARG A 22 -0.04 -3.05 -8.30
C ARG A 22 0.70 -4.40 -8.28
N PRO A 23 1.81 -4.53 -7.53
CA PRO A 23 2.48 -5.81 -7.34
C PRO A 23 1.48 -6.86 -6.86
N VAL A 24 1.55 -8.06 -7.43
CA VAL A 24 0.81 -9.21 -6.91
C VAL A 24 1.49 -9.64 -5.63
N ARG A 25 0.71 -9.82 -4.57
CA ARG A 25 1.23 -10.30 -3.28
C ARG A 25 1.19 -11.81 -3.23
N ARG A 26 2.34 -12.37 -2.87
CA ARG A 26 2.44 -13.76 -2.44
C ARG A 26 2.47 -13.78 -0.91
N TYR A 27 1.75 -14.72 -0.32
CA TYR A 27 1.69 -14.93 1.13
C TYR A 27 2.27 -16.30 1.47
N ASP A 28 3.02 -16.38 2.56
CA ASP A 28 3.62 -17.62 3.04
C ASP A 28 3.37 -17.74 4.55
N PHE A 29 2.67 -18.81 4.95
CA PHE A 29 2.42 -19.14 6.37
C PHE A 29 3.61 -19.88 6.97
N VAL A 30 4.12 -19.37 8.08
CA VAL A 30 5.17 -20.01 8.87
C VAL A 30 4.55 -20.51 10.17
N TYR A 31 4.46 -21.84 10.30
CA TYR A 31 3.82 -22.49 11.45
C TYR A 31 4.75 -22.73 12.64
N GLU A 32 6.07 -22.56 12.46
CA GLU A 32 7.03 -22.58 13.56
C GLU A 32 6.85 -21.31 14.39
N PRO A 33 6.36 -21.40 15.64
CA PRO A 33 5.92 -20.22 16.37
C PRO A 33 7.09 -19.35 16.80
N LYS A 34 6.89 -18.03 16.76
CA LYS A 34 7.86 -16.99 17.17
C LYS A 34 7.13 -15.85 17.86
N ASN A 35 7.85 -15.08 18.69
CA ASN A 35 7.33 -13.79 19.15
C ASN A 35 7.31 -12.79 17.98
N MET A 36 6.62 -11.66 18.14
CA MET A 36 6.40 -10.70 17.04
C MET A 36 7.73 -10.20 16.44
N THR A 37 8.71 -9.86 17.28
CA THR A 37 10.01 -9.35 16.83
C THR A 37 10.81 -10.40 16.06
N GLU A 38 10.80 -11.64 16.53
CA GLU A 38 11.42 -12.78 15.84
C GLU A 38 10.73 -13.11 14.52
N ALA A 39 9.39 -13.10 14.50
CA ALA A 39 8.59 -13.32 13.31
C ALA A 39 8.86 -12.26 12.24
N GLN A 40 8.89 -10.98 12.63
CA GLN A 40 9.22 -9.87 11.75
C GLN A 40 10.62 -10.02 11.15
N ARG A 41 11.62 -10.30 12.00
CA ARG A 41 12.99 -10.53 11.55
C ARG A 41 13.07 -11.71 10.57
N HIS A 42 12.40 -12.83 10.87
CA HIS A 42 12.33 -13.97 9.96
C HIS A 42 11.75 -13.58 8.60
N CYS A 43 10.66 -12.82 8.58
CA CYS A 43 10.07 -12.37 7.32
C CYS A 43 11.03 -11.45 6.56
N ARG A 44 11.70 -10.50 7.22
CA ARG A 44 12.65 -9.59 6.56
C ARG A 44 13.92 -10.26 6.03
N GLU A 45 14.31 -11.40 6.60
CA GLU A 45 15.45 -12.18 6.11
C GLU A 45 15.16 -12.92 4.80
N LYS A 46 13.90 -13.27 4.52
CA LYS A 46 13.51 -14.18 3.40
C LYS A 46 12.45 -13.62 2.46
N TYR A 47 11.69 -12.63 2.90
CA TYR A 47 10.50 -12.06 2.27
C TYR A 47 10.57 -10.53 2.38
N THR A 48 9.47 -9.84 2.07
CA THR A 48 9.39 -8.38 2.25
C THR A 48 9.23 -8.01 3.73
N ASP A 49 8.18 -8.46 4.40
CA ASP A 49 7.94 -8.27 5.84
C ASP A 49 6.80 -9.21 6.29
N LEU A 50 6.34 -9.10 7.54
CA LEU A 50 5.05 -9.61 7.97
C LEU A 50 3.92 -9.02 7.14
N VAL A 51 2.85 -9.79 6.94
CA VAL A 51 1.76 -9.44 6.04
C VAL A 51 1.14 -8.09 6.40
N THR A 52 1.07 -7.21 5.40
CA THR A 52 0.19 -6.04 5.43
C THR A 52 -1.12 -6.42 4.75
N ILE A 53 -2.27 -6.19 5.38
CA ILE A 53 -3.58 -6.52 4.78
C ILE A 53 -4.19 -5.23 4.24
N ARG A 54 -4.46 -5.18 2.92
CA ARG A 54 -4.89 -3.96 2.23
C ARG A 54 -6.39 -3.88 1.96
N HIS A 55 -7.07 -5.01 1.90
CA HIS A 55 -8.50 -5.10 1.59
C HIS A 55 -9.04 -6.52 1.88
N ALA A 56 -10.35 -6.70 1.75
CA ALA A 56 -11.04 -7.95 2.10
C ALA A 56 -10.58 -9.16 1.29
N GLU A 57 -10.15 -8.98 0.04
CA GLU A 57 -9.64 -10.07 -0.80
C GLU A 57 -8.36 -10.69 -0.22
N ASP A 58 -7.50 -9.88 0.42
CA ASP A 58 -6.31 -10.41 1.10
C ASP A 58 -6.73 -11.36 2.23
N VAL A 59 -7.72 -10.97 3.04
CA VAL A 59 -8.26 -11.82 4.12
C VAL A 59 -8.84 -13.12 3.56
N LYS A 60 -9.62 -13.03 2.48
CA LYS A 60 -10.18 -14.20 1.80
C LYS A 60 -9.08 -15.16 1.34
N THR A 61 -8.02 -14.63 0.74
CA THR A 61 -6.87 -15.43 0.31
C THR A 61 -6.17 -16.11 1.49
N LEU A 62 -5.92 -15.38 2.58
CA LEU A 62 -5.30 -15.95 3.77
C LEU A 62 -6.14 -17.07 4.40
N ASN A 63 -7.47 -16.88 4.51
CA ASN A 63 -8.38 -17.91 5.01
C ASN A 63 -8.43 -19.17 4.13
N GLN A 64 -8.14 -19.05 2.84
CA GLN A 64 -8.07 -20.20 1.92
C GLN A 64 -6.72 -20.94 1.99
N MET A 65 -5.65 -20.25 2.40
CA MET A 65 -4.29 -20.79 2.45
C MET A 65 -3.96 -21.48 3.78
N VAL A 66 -4.68 -21.14 4.85
CA VAL A 66 -4.38 -21.62 6.20
C VAL A 66 -4.60 -23.13 6.34
N ASP A 67 -3.62 -23.80 6.94
CA ASP A 67 -3.71 -25.19 7.39
C ASP A 67 -4.15 -25.18 8.86
N SER A 68 -5.47 -25.22 9.08
CA SER A 68 -6.07 -25.09 10.41
C SER A 68 -5.58 -26.16 11.40
N SER A 69 -5.20 -27.34 10.90
CA SER A 69 -4.68 -28.43 11.73
C SER A 69 -3.36 -28.08 12.41
N LYS A 70 -2.53 -27.25 11.77
CA LYS A 70 -1.23 -26.79 12.31
C LYS A 70 -1.34 -25.60 13.26
N MET A 71 -2.54 -25.03 13.42
CA MET A 71 -2.78 -23.86 14.25
C MET A 71 -3.64 -24.14 15.48
N ALA A 72 -4.10 -25.39 15.66
CA ALA A 72 -4.95 -25.79 16.77
C ALA A 72 -4.32 -25.47 18.13
N ASP A 73 -3.01 -25.72 18.27
CA ASP A 73 -2.26 -25.45 19.52
C ASP A 73 -2.01 -23.96 19.79
N TYR A 74 -2.37 -23.07 18.84
CA TYR A 74 -2.12 -21.63 18.91
C TYR A 74 -3.41 -20.81 18.76
N ASP A 75 -4.54 -21.37 19.19
CA ASP A 75 -5.88 -20.77 19.14
C ASP A 75 -6.33 -20.35 17.73
N HIS A 76 -5.75 -20.96 16.68
CA HIS A 76 -5.94 -20.54 15.30
C HIS A 76 -5.54 -19.09 15.02
N VAL A 77 -4.57 -18.56 15.76
CA VAL A 77 -4.10 -17.18 15.63
C VAL A 77 -2.71 -17.13 14.99
N ALA A 78 -2.47 -16.21 14.05
CA ALA A 78 -1.15 -15.93 13.50
C ALA A 78 -0.80 -14.44 13.47
N TRP A 79 0.47 -14.12 13.72
CA TRP A 79 0.98 -12.75 13.63
C TRP A 79 0.80 -12.17 12.24
N ILE A 80 0.32 -10.92 12.20
CA ILE A 80 0.31 -10.05 11.03
C ILE A 80 1.20 -8.84 11.29
N GLY A 81 1.52 -8.05 10.27
CA GLY A 81 2.42 -6.92 10.41
C GLY A 81 1.87 -5.73 11.19
N LEU A 82 0.64 -5.79 11.70
CA LEU A 82 0.01 -4.69 12.43
C LEU A 82 0.44 -4.72 13.91
N TYR A 83 0.89 -3.59 14.43
CA TYR A 83 1.29 -3.43 15.83
C TYR A 83 0.94 -2.04 16.34
N ASN A 84 0.77 -1.91 17.65
CA ASN A 84 0.55 -0.63 18.30
C ASN A 84 1.90 0.04 18.55
N ASP A 85 2.23 1.07 17.78
CA ASP A 85 3.42 1.88 18.01
C ASP A 85 3.09 2.98 19.03
N VAL A 86 3.13 2.58 20.31
CA VAL A 86 2.73 3.47 21.40
C VAL A 86 3.60 4.71 21.54
N ALA A 87 4.80 4.70 20.97
CA ALA A 87 5.75 5.80 21.07
C ALA A 87 5.70 6.76 19.86
N SER A 88 5.04 6.40 18.76
CA SER A 88 5.23 7.12 17.50
C SER A 88 4.14 8.15 17.19
N TRP A 89 4.25 9.26 17.92
CA TRP A 89 3.67 10.54 17.52
C TRP A 89 4.22 10.99 16.17
N ARG A 90 3.34 11.37 15.25
CA ARG A 90 3.65 11.80 13.89
C ARG A 90 3.04 13.17 13.61
N TRP A 91 3.72 13.96 12.79
CA TRP A 91 3.16 15.20 12.27
C TRP A 91 2.26 14.91 11.07
N SER A 92 1.16 15.65 10.96
CA SER A 92 0.18 15.53 9.87
C SER A 92 0.82 15.76 8.50
N LEU A 93 1.77 16.69 8.43
CA LEU A 93 2.60 16.88 7.25
C LEU A 93 3.60 15.73 7.12
N SER A 94 3.34 14.81 6.19
CA SER A 94 4.15 13.62 5.93
C SER A 94 5.42 13.87 5.10
N ASN A 95 5.67 15.10 4.67
CA ASN A 95 6.84 15.40 3.84
C ASN A 95 8.12 15.39 4.68
N GLU A 96 8.88 14.27 4.65
CA GLU A 96 10.11 14.12 5.43
C GLU A 96 11.18 15.17 5.11
N SER A 97 11.23 15.65 3.85
CA SER A 97 12.20 16.67 3.43
C SER A 97 11.96 18.05 4.07
N PHE A 98 10.79 18.26 4.68
CA PHE A 98 10.46 19.48 5.41
C PHE A 98 11.20 19.58 6.76
N TYR A 99 11.56 18.45 7.37
CA TYR A 99 12.15 18.41 8.71
C TYR A 99 13.66 18.22 8.63
N ARG A 100 14.41 19.05 9.35
CA ARG A 100 15.84 18.79 9.59
C ARG A 100 15.99 17.65 10.60
N PRO A 101 17.17 17.01 10.68
CA PRO A 101 17.42 15.96 11.65
C PRO A 101 17.04 16.39 13.08
N GLY A 102 16.15 15.62 13.71
CA GLY A 102 15.66 15.85 15.07
C GLY A 102 14.42 16.75 15.19
N GLU A 103 14.10 17.59 14.20
CA GLU A 103 12.98 18.52 14.28
C GLU A 103 11.62 17.82 14.36
N ALA A 104 11.44 16.70 13.64
CA ALA A 104 10.23 15.89 13.71
C ALA A 104 10.00 15.27 15.11
N GLN A 105 11.03 15.21 15.96
CA GLN A 105 11.00 14.61 17.29
C GLN A 105 10.77 15.64 18.41
N PHE A 106 10.74 16.95 18.10
CA PHE A 106 10.50 17.97 19.12
C PHE A 106 9.13 17.78 19.79
N ARG A 107 9.11 17.78 21.13
CA ARG A 107 7.89 17.66 21.94
C ARG A 107 7.92 18.69 23.07
N ARG A 108 6.77 19.32 23.35
CA ARG A 108 6.56 20.24 24.48
C ARG A 108 5.35 19.83 25.32
N TRP A 109 5.29 18.55 25.67
CA TRP A 109 4.23 17.99 26.52
C TRP A 109 4.10 18.74 27.85
N GLY A 110 2.85 18.91 28.29
CA GLY A 110 2.53 19.33 29.65
C GLY A 110 2.88 18.23 30.66
N PRO A 111 2.88 18.56 31.97
CA PRO A 111 3.19 17.57 33.00
C PRO A 111 2.24 16.37 32.96
N GLY A 112 2.77 15.17 32.75
CA GLY A 112 1.98 13.92 32.72
C GLY A 112 1.36 13.57 31.36
N GLU A 113 1.62 14.36 30.32
CA GLU A 113 1.03 14.18 28.98
C GLU A 113 1.94 13.42 28.01
N GLY A 114 1.36 12.90 26.92
CA GLY A 114 2.09 12.30 25.80
C GLY A 114 2.42 10.80 25.97
N SER A 115 1.99 10.19 27.07
CA SER A 115 2.14 8.75 27.36
C SER A 115 0.84 7.95 27.22
N ASN A 116 -0.29 8.56 26.85
CA ASN A 116 -1.59 7.89 26.85
C ASN A 116 -1.79 6.98 25.64
N ASN A 117 -2.38 5.79 25.84
CA ASN A 117 -2.32 4.67 24.88
C ASN A 117 -3.39 4.61 23.76
N ASN A 118 -4.25 5.62 23.60
CA ASN A 118 -5.28 5.62 22.54
C ASN A 118 -4.90 6.49 21.34
N GLU A 119 -5.74 6.43 20.30
CA GLU A 119 -5.75 7.37 19.18
C GLU A 119 -6.03 8.78 19.71
N TYR A 120 -4.97 9.57 19.83
CA TYR A 120 -5.07 10.92 20.37
C TYR A 120 -4.46 11.93 19.41
N TYR A 121 -5.12 13.08 19.37
CA TYR A 121 -4.69 14.26 18.63
C TYR A 121 -4.10 15.26 19.61
N THR A 122 -3.12 16.04 19.19
CA THR A 122 -2.44 16.97 20.09
C THR A 122 -3.02 18.37 19.98
N CYS A 123 -3.38 18.94 21.12
CA CYS A 123 -3.65 20.37 21.24
C CYS A 123 -2.52 21.10 21.98
N MET A 124 -2.44 22.40 21.77
CA MET A 124 -1.56 23.32 22.46
C MET A 124 -2.40 24.32 23.27
N TYR A 125 -2.06 24.50 24.54
CA TYR A 125 -2.61 25.56 25.39
C TYR A 125 -1.99 26.92 25.08
N ALA A 126 -2.60 28.01 25.54
CA ALA A 126 -2.06 29.36 25.41
C ALA A 126 -0.66 29.56 26.06
N ASP A 127 -0.29 28.74 27.05
CA ASP A 127 1.08 28.72 27.62
C ASP A 127 2.08 27.91 26.78
N GLY A 128 1.58 27.33 25.68
CA GLY A 128 2.20 26.48 24.70
C GLY A 128 2.67 25.12 25.18
N SER A 129 2.20 24.65 26.33
CA SER A 129 2.25 23.23 26.70
C SER A 129 1.29 22.41 25.83
N TRP A 130 1.65 21.15 25.56
CA TRP A 130 0.88 20.25 24.71
C TRP A 130 0.16 19.20 25.55
N MET A 131 -1.02 18.80 25.10
CA MET A 131 -1.82 17.74 25.73
C MET A 131 -2.43 16.87 24.64
N ASP A 132 -2.60 15.60 24.95
CA ASP A 132 -3.29 14.67 24.06
C ASP A 132 -4.80 14.69 24.34
N TYR A 133 -5.62 14.65 23.28
CA TYR A 133 -7.08 14.75 23.39
C TYR A 133 -7.79 13.78 22.44
N PRO A 134 -8.92 13.20 22.88
CA PRO A 134 -9.66 12.20 22.12
C PRO A 134 -10.28 12.77 20.82
N PRO A 135 -10.59 11.91 19.84
CA PRO A 135 -11.12 12.30 18.52
C PRO A 135 -12.37 13.16 18.53
N GLU A 136 -13.18 13.04 19.58
CA GLU A 136 -14.48 13.67 19.67
C GLU A 136 -14.39 15.15 20.07
N ALA A 137 -13.25 15.58 20.62
CA ALA A 137 -13.04 16.96 21.02
C ALA A 137 -13.06 17.92 19.82
N SER A 138 -13.52 19.14 20.05
CA SER A 138 -13.53 20.20 19.04
C SER A 138 -12.83 21.44 19.59
N PHE A 139 -11.79 21.88 18.89
CA PHE A 139 -11.01 23.06 19.24
C PHE A 139 -10.79 23.91 17.98
N ARG A 140 -10.38 25.15 18.22
CA ARG A 140 -9.78 25.99 17.17
C ARG A 140 -8.47 25.36 16.71
N SER A 141 -7.89 25.80 15.60
CA SER A 141 -6.66 25.22 15.08
C SER A 141 -5.64 26.25 14.68
N VAL A 142 -4.40 25.80 14.51
CA VAL A 142 -3.35 26.60 13.87
C VAL A 142 -2.90 25.85 12.64
N CYS A 143 -3.04 26.47 11.47
CA CYS A 143 -2.47 25.98 10.23
C CYS A 143 -1.07 26.57 10.02
N PHE A 144 -0.32 26.03 9.07
CA PHE A 144 0.87 26.70 8.55
C PHE A 144 0.90 26.69 7.03
N ASP A 145 1.60 27.68 6.48
CA ASP A 145 1.95 27.74 5.06
C ASP A 145 3.45 27.49 4.88
N ALA A 146 3.80 26.42 4.16
CA ALA A 146 5.16 26.01 3.85
C ALA A 146 5.75 26.71 2.61
N GLY A 147 4.97 27.56 1.93
CA GLY A 147 5.37 28.21 0.69
C GLY A 147 6.19 29.48 0.91
N GLY A 148 7.52 29.39 0.88
CA GLY A 148 8.42 30.57 0.75
C GLY A 148 9.71 30.52 1.58
N LEU A 149 10.34 31.70 1.76
CA LEU A 149 11.57 31.89 2.55
C LEU A 149 11.33 31.97 4.07
N ASN A 150 10.08 32.00 4.52
CA ASN A 150 9.67 31.97 5.93
C ASN A 150 8.32 31.27 6.06
N GLU A 151 8.23 30.22 6.87
CA GLU A 151 6.97 29.58 7.23
C GLU A 151 6.13 30.50 8.13
N THR A 152 4.81 30.55 7.90
CA THR A 152 3.87 31.37 8.68
C THR A 152 2.83 30.49 9.37
N PHE A 153 2.51 30.83 10.62
CA PHE A 153 1.46 30.18 11.40
C PHE A 153 0.19 31.02 11.38
N ILE A 154 -0.96 30.38 11.22
CA ILE A 154 -2.24 31.04 10.99
C ILE A 154 -3.26 30.48 11.97
N PHE A 155 -3.76 31.32 12.86
CA PHE A 155 -4.80 30.96 13.82
C PHE A 155 -6.17 30.92 13.14
N ILE A 156 -6.83 29.77 13.20
CA ILE A 156 -8.16 29.55 12.65
C ILE A 156 -9.17 29.57 13.79
N ASN A 157 -9.98 30.63 13.82
CA ASN A 157 -10.98 30.86 14.85
C ASN A 157 -12.30 30.11 14.60
N ILE A 158 -12.22 28.83 14.22
CA ILE A 158 -13.36 27.96 13.96
C ILE A 158 -13.13 26.66 14.73
N SER A 159 -14.09 26.27 15.57
CA SER A 159 -13.98 25.03 16.34
C SER A 159 -14.33 23.83 15.49
N MET A 160 -13.42 22.86 15.38
CA MET A 160 -13.54 21.68 14.53
C MET A 160 -12.93 20.46 15.24
N LYS A 161 -13.35 19.26 14.84
CA LYS A 161 -12.60 18.04 15.19
C LYS A 161 -11.22 18.07 14.52
N TRP A 162 -10.26 17.35 15.05
CA TRP A 162 -8.89 17.42 14.52
C TRP A 162 -8.79 17.06 13.03
N THR A 163 -9.50 16.01 12.59
CA THR A 163 -9.52 15.59 11.17
C THR A 163 -10.19 16.61 10.25
N GLU A 164 -11.23 17.28 10.73
CA GLU A 164 -11.89 18.39 10.04
C GLU A 164 -10.95 19.60 9.95
N ALA A 165 -10.25 19.93 11.04
CA ALA A 165 -9.27 21.01 11.08
C ALA A 165 -8.08 20.73 10.15
N GLN A 166 -7.60 19.48 10.08
CA GLN A 166 -6.57 19.05 9.13
C GLN A 166 -7.04 19.25 7.69
N THR A 167 -8.25 18.80 7.38
CA THR A 167 -8.85 18.95 6.05
C THR A 167 -8.94 20.43 5.68
N TYR A 168 -9.48 21.26 6.58
CA TYR A 168 -9.55 22.70 6.39
C TYR A 168 -8.18 23.32 6.13
N CYS A 169 -7.15 22.97 6.92
CA CYS A 169 -5.81 23.49 6.71
C CYS A 169 -5.20 23.04 5.38
N ARG A 170 -5.48 21.83 4.89
CA ARG A 170 -4.98 21.37 3.58
C ARG A 170 -5.72 21.99 2.40
N ASP A 171 -6.99 22.35 2.59
CA ASP A 171 -7.80 22.98 1.56
C ASP A 171 -7.46 24.49 1.41
N ASN A 172 -7.03 25.14 2.49
CA ASN A 172 -6.83 26.60 2.53
C ASN A 172 -5.36 27.02 2.74
N HIS A 173 -4.51 26.13 3.24
CA HIS A 173 -3.11 26.34 3.62
C HIS A 173 -2.26 25.12 3.23
N THR A 174 -1.13 24.87 3.91
CA THR A 174 -0.36 23.63 3.72
C THR A 174 -0.89 22.45 4.54
N ASP A 175 -0.89 22.56 5.88
CA ASP A 175 -1.41 21.54 6.80
C ASP A 175 -1.60 22.16 8.20
N LEU A 176 -2.06 21.40 9.19
CA LEU A 176 -2.00 21.77 10.60
C LEU A 176 -0.55 22.01 11.04
N ALA A 177 -0.37 22.98 11.94
CA ALA A 177 0.94 23.44 12.40
C ALA A 177 1.83 22.29 12.88
N SER A 178 2.97 22.12 12.21
CA SER A 178 4.08 21.31 12.71
C SER A 178 5.01 22.19 13.55
N VAL A 179 5.37 21.74 14.75
CA VAL A 179 6.21 22.51 15.68
C VAL A 179 7.58 21.85 15.79
N ARG A 180 8.58 22.45 15.14
CA ARG A 180 9.91 21.86 14.97
C ARG A 180 10.89 22.22 16.09
N ASN A 181 10.61 23.29 16.82
CA ASN A 181 11.48 23.81 17.89
C ASN A 181 10.72 24.77 18.82
N LEU A 182 11.41 25.23 19.87
CA LEU A 182 10.84 26.14 20.86
C LEU A 182 10.45 27.51 20.28
N ALA A 183 11.19 28.02 19.29
CA ALA A 183 10.90 29.32 18.70
C ALA A 183 9.58 29.30 17.91
N GLU A 184 9.31 28.22 17.17
CA GLU A 184 8.02 28.01 16.51
C GLU A 184 6.89 27.83 17.52
N ASN A 185 7.15 27.09 18.60
CA ASN A 185 6.16 26.95 19.66
C ASN A 185 5.79 28.31 20.27
N GLN A 186 6.76 29.22 20.44
CA GLN A 186 6.49 30.56 20.93
C GLN A 186 5.67 31.38 19.92
N LYS A 187 6.00 31.31 18.62
CA LYS A 187 5.20 31.98 17.59
C LYS A 187 3.74 31.55 17.63
N ILE A 188 3.47 30.26 17.86
CA ILE A 188 2.10 29.77 17.99
C ILE A 188 1.44 30.29 19.28
N GLN A 189 2.16 30.28 20.41
CA GLN A 189 1.64 30.86 21.67
C GLN A 189 1.19 32.31 21.49
N ASP A 190 2.00 33.12 20.81
CA ASP A 190 1.72 34.55 20.61
C ASP A 190 0.46 34.78 19.74
N LEU A 191 0.03 33.78 18.96
CA LEU A 191 -1.19 33.81 18.15
C LEU A 191 -2.43 33.32 18.91
N VAL A 192 -2.26 32.50 19.95
CA VAL A 192 -3.36 31.85 20.66
C VAL A 192 -3.94 32.82 21.71
N PRO A 193 -5.25 33.11 21.69
CA PRO A 193 -5.86 33.95 22.71
C PRO A 193 -5.65 33.41 24.13
N SER A 194 -5.61 34.29 25.13
CA SER A 194 -5.50 33.89 26.53
C SER A 194 -6.56 32.84 26.91
N GLN A 195 -6.14 31.79 27.62
CA GLN A 195 -6.95 30.60 27.95
C GLN A 195 -7.43 29.77 26.74
N GLY A 196 -6.90 30.02 25.54
CA GLY A 196 -7.19 29.25 24.34
C GLY A 196 -6.55 27.87 24.35
N ILE A 197 -7.23 26.94 23.67
CA ILE A 197 -6.73 25.60 23.32
C ILE A 197 -6.86 25.48 21.81
N VAL A 198 -5.80 25.06 21.14
CA VAL A 198 -5.77 24.91 19.67
C VAL A 198 -5.22 23.57 19.23
N TRP A 199 -5.77 23.01 18.17
CA TRP A 199 -5.18 21.87 17.47
C TRP A 199 -3.88 22.25 16.77
N ILE A 200 -2.89 21.36 16.91
CA ILE A 200 -1.66 21.34 16.11
C ILE A 200 -1.57 20.00 15.37
N GLY A 201 -0.66 19.90 14.40
CA GLY A 201 -0.60 18.76 13.47
C GLY A 201 -0.05 17.48 14.08
N LEU A 202 0.31 17.44 15.36
CA LEU A 202 0.81 16.23 15.98
C LEU A 202 -0.38 15.30 16.29
N PHE A 203 -0.26 14.05 15.88
CA PHE A 203 -1.25 13.03 16.13
C PHE A 203 -0.58 11.69 16.40
N ARG A 204 -1.34 10.80 17.02
CA ARG A 204 -0.97 9.41 17.19
C ARG A 204 -2.02 8.54 16.52
N ASP A 205 -1.60 7.93 15.43
CA ASP A 205 -2.24 6.72 14.92
C ASP A 205 -1.49 5.55 15.55
N GLY A 206 -2.13 4.91 16.53
CA GLY A 206 -1.54 3.84 17.32
C GLY A 206 -1.19 2.64 16.44
N TRP A 207 -1.91 2.41 15.36
CA TRP A 207 -1.73 1.22 14.54
C TRP A 207 -0.76 1.45 13.39
N LYS A 208 0.26 0.59 13.29
CA LYS A 208 1.24 0.63 12.21
C LYS A 208 1.44 -0.73 11.59
N TRP A 209 1.60 -0.72 10.28
CA TRP A 209 2.12 -1.88 9.55
C TRP A 209 3.64 -1.88 9.58
N SER A 210 4.23 -3.03 9.90
CA SER A 210 5.67 -3.26 10.05
C SER A 210 6.51 -2.85 8.85
N HIS A 211 5.95 -2.98 7.65
CA HIS A 211 6.61 -2.59 6.40
C HIS A 211 6.52 -1.08 6.10
N GLY A 212 5.79 -0.29 6.91
CA GLY A 212 5.62 1.15 6.71
C GLY A 212 4.59 1.54 5.64
N THR A 213 4.03 0.57 4.90
CA THR A 213 2.92 0.81 3.97
C THR A 213 1.62 1.11 4.73
N HIS A 214 1.01 2.26 4.48
CA HIS A 214 -0.30 2.61 5.05
C HIS A 214 -1.43 1.81 4.38
N SER A 215 -2.28 1.17 5.19
CA SER A 215 -3.56 0.57 4.78
C SER A 215 -4.64 1.04 5.74
N SER A 216 -5.74 1.55 5.20
CA SER A 216 -6.92 1.99 5.97
C SER A 216 -7.96 0.88 6.15
N PHE A 217 -7.73 -0.31 5.56
CA PHE A 217 -8.61 -1.45 5.75
C PHE A 217 -8.49 -1.96 7.17
N THR A 218 -9.62 -2.32 7.78
CA THR A 218 -9.67 -2.95 9.10
C THR A 218 -10.54 -4.19 9.06
N ASN A 219 -10.13 -5.22 9.81
CA ASN A 219 -10.92 -6.44 10.00
C ASN A 219 -10.97 -6.83 11.48
N TRP A 220 -11.12 -5.84 12.37
CA TRP A 220 -11.16 -6.06 13.81
C TRP A 220 -12.31 -7.00 14.21
N LYS A 221 -12.03 -7.89 15.16
CA LYS A 221 -13.05 -8.68 15.84
C LYS A 221 -13.99 -7.76 16.62
N GLN A 222 -15.25 -8.17 16.79
CA GLN A 222 -16.20 -7.38 17.56
C GLN A 222 -15.67 -7.09 18.97
N GLY A 223 -15.65 -5.81 19.35
CA GLY A 223 -15.17 -5.35 20.65
C GLY A 223 -13.64 -5.14 20.73
N GLU A 224 -12.92 -5.27 19.62
CA GLU A 224 -11.51 -4.89 19.46
C GLU A 224 -11.37 -3.60 18.62
N PRO A 225 -10.27 -2.84 18.76
CA PRO A 225 -9.17 -3.09 19.70
C PRO A 225 -9.47 -2.66 21.14
N LYS A 226 -9.13 -3.51 22.11
CA LYS A 226 -9.03 -3.13 23.54
C LYS A 226 -7.59 -2.73 23.83
N LEU A 227 -7.31 -1.43 23.74
CA LEU A 227 -5.95 -0.90 23.82
C LEU A 227 -5.38 -1.01 25.25
N SER A 228 -4.17 -1.59 25.35
CA SER A 228 -3.27 -1.55 26.52
C SER A 228 -1.84 -1.22 26.06
N GLU A 229 -0.87 -1.16 26.98
CA GLU A 229 0.55 -0.95 26.63
C GLU A 229 1.09 -2.04 25.70
N GLU A 230 1.89 -1.64 24.71
CA GLU A 230 2.64 -2.46 23.73
C GLU A 230 1.91 -3.71 23.21
N THR A 231 0.80 -3.49 22.50
CA THR A 231 0.01 -4.58 21.90
C THR A 231 0.40 -4.85 20.45
N CYS A 232 0.52 -6.12 20.10
CA CYS A 232 0.70 -6.60 18.73
C CYS A 232 -0.62 -7.16 18.21
N VAL A 233 -0.76 -7.33 16.90
CA VAL A 233 -2.01 -7.80 16.31
C VAL A 233 -1.80 -9.11 15.62
N ALA A 234 -2.77 -10.00 15.81
CA ALA A 234 -2.80 -11.28 15.14
C ALA A 234 -4.16 -11.50 14.48
N ALA A 235 -4.16 -12.23 13.37
CA ALA A 235 -5.38 -12.66 12.68
C ALA A 235 -5.84 -14.00 13.26
N ASN A 236 -7.13 -14.08 13.60
CA ASN A 236 -7.77 -15.28 14.14
C ASN A 236 -8.55 -16.01 13.05
N PHE A 237 -8.01 -17.15 12.59
CA PHE A 237 -8.57 -17.97 11.52
C PHE A 237 -9.76 -18.83 11.95
N SER A 238 -10.01 -18.98 13.26
CA SER A 238 -11.29 -19.53 13.74
C SER A 238 -12.44 -18.51 13.68
N ALA A 239 -12.10 -17.24 13.45
CA ALA A 239 -13.02 -16.12 13.32
C ALA A 239 -12.83 -15.41 11.97
N ASP A 240 -12.73 -16.17 10.88
CA ASP A 240 -12.63 -15.67 9.50
C ASP A 240 -11.50 -14.65 9.26
N GLY A 241 -10.39 -14.78 9.98
CA GLY A 241 -9.23 -13.90 9.87
C GLY A 241 -9.44 -12.53 10.52
N GLN A 242 -10.43 -12.40 11.41
CA GLN A 242 -10.64 -11.19 12.21
C GLN A 242 -9.46 -10.91 13.13
N TRP A 243 -9.16 -9.64 13.32
CA TRP A 243 -7.99 -9.19 14.05
C TRP A 243 -8.29 -9.05 15.52
N GLN A 244 -7.34 -9.45 16.35
CA GLN A 244 -7.37 -9.27 17.78
C GLN A 244 -6.01 -8.77 18.26
N VAL A 245 -6.02 -7.98 19.33
CA VAL A 245 -4.79 -7.62 20.04
C VAL A 245 -4.24 -8.85 20.76
N SER A 246 -2.92 -8.93 20.87
CA SER A 246 -2.20 -10.02 21.53
C SER A 246 -0.89 -9.49 22.10
N HIS A 247 -0.36 -10.16 23.11
CA HIS A 247 0.90 -9.76 23.72
C HIS A 247 2.05 -10.06 22.77
N CYS A 248 2.90 -9.07 22.47
CA CYS A 248 3.97 -9.19 21.47
C CYS A 248 4.97 -10.34 21.75
N GLN A 249 5.05 -10.79 23.00
CA GLN A 249 5.91 -11.89 23.44
C GLN A 249 5.28 -13.28 23.25
N ASP A 250 4.01 -13.37 22.84
CA ASP A 250 3.36 -14.66 22.58
C ASP A 250 4.04 -15.36 21.40
N MET A 251 4.30 -16.66 21.56
CA MET A 251 4.85 -17.49 20.50
C MET A 251 3.71 -17.97 19.59
N ARG A 252 3.65 -17.48 18.35
CA ARG A 252 2.58 -17.81 17.40
C ARG A 252 3.12 -18.07 16.00
N PRO A 253 2.41 -18.89 15.19
CA PRO A 253 2.56 -18.87 13.75
C PRO A 253 2.47 -17.45 13.18
N PHE A 254 3.00 -17.22 12.00
CA PHE A 254 3.02 -15.88 11.41
C PHE A 254 2.97 -15.92 9.89
N ILE A 255 2.60 -14.80 9.29
CA ILE A 255 2.36 -14.70 7.85
C ILE A 255 3.33 -13.69 7.27
N CYS A 256 4.21 -14.14 6.38
CA CYS A 256 5.07 -13.27 5.59
C CYS A 256 4.40 -12.93 4.26
N TYR A 257 4.82 -11.81 3.64
CA TYR A 257 4.44 -11.51 2.27
C TYR A 257 5.63 -11.03 1.44
N THR A 258 5.50 -11.20 0.13
CA THR A 258 6.41 -10.59 -0.85
C THR A 258 5.59 -9.89 -1.93
N ASP A 259 5.91 -8.63 -2.20
CA ASP A 259 5.41 -7.93 -3.37
C ASP A 259 6.19 -8.41 -4.60
N VAL A 260 5.55 -9.21 -5.46
CA VAL A 260 6.18 -9.72 -6.67
C VAL A 260 6.06 -8.66 -7.77
N PRO A 261 7.17 -8.14 -8.31
CA PRO A 261 7.12 -7.20 -9.42
C PRO A 261 6.47 -7.88 -10.64
N VAL A 262 5.30 -7.41 -11.05
CA VAL A 262 4.64 -7.93 -12.24
C VAL A 262 5.25 -7.27 -13.46
N SER A 263 6.16 -7.98 -14.14
CA SER A 263 6.63 -7.55 -15.46
C SER A 263 5.59 -7.94 -16.51
N LYS A 264 4.86 -6.94 -17.04
CA LYS A 264 3.94 -7.16 -18.16
C LYS A 264 4.72 -7.07 -19.47
N GLN A 265 4.90 -8.21 -20.13
CA GLN A 265 5.50 -8.26 -21.47
C GLN A 265 4.42 -8.49 -22.53
N VAL A 266 4.43 -7.68 -23.59
CA VAL A 266 3.57 -7.89 -24.76
C VAL A 266 4.43 -8.53 -25.84
N ILE A 267 4.14 -9.79 -26.16
CA ILE A 267 4.86 -10.55 -27.19
C ILE A 267 3.99 -10.62 -28.43
N LYS A 268 4.55 -10.23 -29.58
CA LYS A 268 3.90 -10.42 -30.87
C LYS A 268 4.11 -11.86 -31.33
N VAL A 269 3.02 -12.58 -31.57
CA VAL A 269 3.06 -13.96 -32.07
C VAL A 269 2.72 -14.00 -33.56
N ARG A 270 3.37 -14.90 -34.31
CA ARG A 270 3.06 -15.17 -35.71
C ARG A 270 2.54 -16.59 -35.84
N LEU A 271 1.35 -16.74 -36.43
CA LEU A 271 0.68 -18.02 -36.59
C LEU A 271 0.60 -18.40 -38.06
N GLN A 272 0.92 -19.65 -38.38
CA GLN A 272 0.69 -20.22 -39.70
C GLN A 272 -0.51 -21.17 -39.62
N LYS A 273 -1.53 -20.90 -40.45
CA LYS A 273 -2.71 -21.76 -40.57
C LYS A 273 -2.40 -22.92 -41.51
N SER A 274 -2.69 -24.14 -41.07
CA SER A 274 -2.56 -25.35 -41.89
C SER A 274 -3.78 -25.57 -42.79
N SER A 275 -4.93 -24.97 -42.44
CA SER A 275 -6.16 -24.96 -43.23
C SER A 275 -6.77 -23.54 -43.25
N SER A 276 -7.36 -23.15 -44.38
CA SER A 276 -8.03 -21.86 -44.55
C SER A 276 -9.34 -21.73 -43.75
N SER A 277 -9.92 -22.83 -43.27
CA SER A 277 -11.20 -22.85 -42.56
C SER A 277 -11.14 -22.42 -41.09
N VAL A 278 -9.95 -22.36 -40.48
CA VAL A 278 -9.81 -22.02 -39.06
C VAL A 278 -9.82 -20.50 -38.87
N ASP A 279 -10.81 -19.96 -38.15
CA ASP A 279 -10.77 -18.58 -37.67
C ASP A 279 -9.96 -18.49 -36.37
N LEU A 280 -8.97 -17.61 -36.35
CA LEU A 280 -8.09 -17.42 -35.18
C LEU A 280 -8.68 -16.45 -34.16
N ASN A 281 -9.68 -15.65 -34.55
CA ASN A 281 -10.40 -14.78 -33.62
C ASN A 281 -11.67 -15.44 -33.06
N ASP A 282 -11.91 -16.72 -33.38
CA ASP A 282 -12.96 -17.51 -32.73
C ASP A 282 -12.62 -17.70 -31.23
N PRO A 283 -13.55 -17.43 -30.30
CA PRO A 283 -13.29 -17.52 -28.86
C PRO A 283 -12.76 -18.88 -28.40
N VAL A 284 -13.30 -19.98 -28.94
CA VAL A 284 -12.90 -21.34 -28.56
C VAL A 284 -11.51 -21.65 -29.10
N VAL A 285 -11.20 -21.21 -30.31
CA VAL A 285 -9.86 -21.34 -30.89
C VAL A 285 -8.83 -20.53 -30.09
N MET A 286 -9.17 -19.29 -29.72
CA MET A 286 -8.30 -18.42 -28.90
C MET A 286 -8.02 -19.00 -27.52
N GLU A 287 -9.03 -19.56 -26.85
CA GLU A 287 -8.88 -20.19 -25.54
C GLU A 287 -7.99 -21.44 -25.62
N ASN A 288 -8.24 -22.32 -26.59
CA ASN A 288 -7.40 -23.50 -26.84
C ASN A 288 -5.94 -23.15 -27.15
N MET A 289 -5.70 -22.08 -27.93
CA MET A 289 -4.35 -21.60 -28.19
C MET A 289 -3.67 -21.05 -26.94
N LEU A 290 -4.42 -20.32 -26.11
CA LEU A 290 -3.90 -19.75 -24.86
C LEU A 290 -3.51 -20.86 -23.87
N GLU A 291 -4.34 -21.90 -23.73
CA GLU A 291 -4.03 -23.07 -22.90
C GLU A 291 -2.80 -23.83 -23.41
N LYS A 292 -2.67 -24.00 -24.73
CA LYS A 292 -1.49 -24.63 -25.32
C LYS A 292 -0.21 -23.81 -25.10
N LEU A 293 -0.31 -22.48 -25.11
CA LEU A 293 0.78 -21.58 -24.77
C LEU A 293 1.17 -21.71 -23.28
N LYS A 294 0.19 -21.71 -22.37
CA LYS A 294 0.43 -21.92 -20.94
C LYS A 294 1.17 -23.24 -20.69
N GLN A 295 0.68 -24.34 -21.28
CA GLN A 295 1.31 -25.64 -21.11
C GLN A 295 2.77 -25.65 -21.60
N ARG A 296 3.06 -25.06 -22.76
CA ARG A 296 4.44 -24.97 -23.26
C ARG A 296 5.36 -24.16 -22.35
N LEU A 297 4.87 -23.08 -21.75
CA LEU A 297 5.67 -22.31 -20.79
C LEU A 297 5.97 -23.13 -19.54
N LYS A 298 4.99 -23.91 -19.05
CA LYS A 298 5.22 -24.86 -17.94
C LYS A 298 6.25 -25.92 -18.29
N ASP A 299 6.16 -26.52 -19.48
CA ASP A 299 7.12 -27.53 -19.96
C ASP A 299 8.55 -26.96 -20.08
N GLN A 300 8.70 -25.64 -20.23
CA GLN A 300 9.97 -24.93 -20.24
C GLN A 300 10.46 -24.51 -18.85
N GLY A 301 9.77 -24.91 -17.78
CA GLY A 301 10.14 -24.63 -16.40
C GLY A 301 9.83 -23.20 -15.96
N LEU A 302 8.95 -22.48 -16.67
CA LEU A 302 8.47 -21.18 -16.20
C LEU A 302 7.37 -21.33 -15.14
N ASP A 303 7.35 -20.39 -14.20
CA ASP A 303 6.51 -20.37 -13.00
C ASP A 303 4.99 -20.45 -13.31
N ASP A 304 4.25 -21.22 -12.50
CA ASP A 304 2.79 -21.45 -12.65
C ASP A 304 1.94 -20.18 -12.46
N HIS A 305 2.49 -19.10 -11.91
CA HIS A 305 1.80 -17.85 -11.63
C HIS A 305 1.78 -16.89 -12.84
N ILE A 306 2.27 -17.32 -14.01
CA ILE A 306 2.21 -16.53 -15.25
C ILE A 306 0.77 -16.46 -15.77
N GLN A 307 0.21 -15.25 -15.74
CA GLN A 307 -1.07 -14.96 -16.37
C GLN A 307 -0.89 -14.58 -17.84
N LEU A 308 -1.50 -15.36 -18.74
CA LEU A 308 -1.56 -15.07 -20.18
C LEU A 308 -2.94 -14.54 -20.55
N SER A 309 -2.99 -13.54 -21.43
CA SER A 309 -4.22 -13.04 -22.03
C SER A 309 -3.95 -12.49 -23.44
N TRP A 310 -4.98 -12.51 -24.28
CA TRP A 310 -4.93 -11.89 -25.59
C TRP A 310 -5.17 -10.39 -25.50
N LYS A 311 -4.31 -9.59 -26.13
CA LYS A 311 -4.52 -8.15 -26.27
C LYS A 311 -5.39 -7.88 -27.50
N LYS A 312 -6.62 -7.40 -27.28
CA LYS A 312 -7.47 -6.89 -28.36
C LYS A 312 -6.92 -5.55 -28.88
N GLN A 313 -6.94 -5.39 -30.19
CA GLN A 313 -6.67 -4.11 -30.85
C GLN A 313 -7.95 -3.24 -30.85
N PRO A 314 -7.86 -1.95 -31.22
CA PRO A 314 -9.02 -1.05 -31.24
C PRO A 314 -10.21 -1.54 -32.10
N ASP A 315 -9.95 -2.40 -33.09
CA ASP A 315 -10.97 -3.03 -33.93
C ASP A 315 -11.65 -4.25 -33.28
N GLY A 316 -11.31 -4.56 -32.03
CA GLY A 316 -11.84 -5.68 -31.26
C GLY A 316 -11.19 -7.04 -31.57
N LYS A 317 -10.29 -7.11 -32.57
CA LYS A 317 -9.62 -8.36 -32.98
C LYS A 317 -8.25 -8.52 -32.32
N VAL A 318 -7.80 -9.77 -32.23
CA VAL A 318 -6.48 -10.13 -31.69
C VAL A 318 -5.52 -10.45 -32.82
N PHE A 319 -5.98 -11.21 -33.82
CA PHE A 319 -5.17 -11.67 -34.93
C PHE A 319 -5.55 -10.97 -36.23
N HIS A 320 -4.55 -10.44 -36.91
CA HIS A 320 -4.64 -9.79 -38.20
C HIS A 320 -3.85 -10.57 -39.23
N LYS A 321 -4.38 -10.66 -40.46
CA LYS A 321 -3.66 -11.27 -41.57
C LYS A 321 -2.48 -10.37 -41.92
N GLU A 322 -1.29 -10.94 -41.98
CA GLU A 322 -0.10 -10.17 -42.35
C GLU A 322 -0.09 -9.94 -43.86
N GLU A 323 -0.16 -8.66 -44.26
CA GLU A 323 -0.04 -8.27 -45.65
C GLU A 323 1.44 -8.33 -46.06
N LYS A 324 1.73 -9.04 -47.17
CA LYS A 324 3.07 -9.00 -47.77
C LYS A 324 3.27 -7.61 -48.33
N LYS A 325 4.16 -6.80 -47.75
CA LYS A 325 4.68 -5.61 -48.43
C LYS A 325 5.46 -6.07 -49.66
N THR A 326 4.93 -5.81 -50.85
CA THR A 326 5.71 -5.78 -52.08
C THR A 326 6.77 -4.70 -51.93
N GLN A 327 8.04 -5.06 -52.11
CA GLN A 327 9.09 -4.08 -52.34
C GLN A 327 8.84 -3.50 -53.73
N ASP A 328 8.16 -2.36 -53.81
CA ASP A 328 8.11 -1.59 -55.04
C ASP A 328 9.43 -0.81 -55.19
N GLU A 329 10.02 -0.97 -56.37
CA GLU A 329 11.24 -0.30 -56.84
C GLU A 329 11.20 1.21 -56.56
N LYS A 330 12.28 1.73 -55.99
CA LYS A 330 12.55 3.16 -55.98
C LYS A 330 12.73 3.64 -57.43
N THR A 331 11.76 4.36 -57.96
CA THR A 331 11.98 5.33 -59.04
C THR A 331 11.81 6.73 -58.46
N CYS A 332 12.90 7.51 -58.50
CA CYS A 332 12.88 8.94 -58.17
C CYS A 332 12.04 9.69 -59.22
N PRO A 333 11.17 10.65 -58.83
CA PRO A 333 10.60 11.57 -59.79
C PRO A 333 11.64 12.59 -60.25
N GLU A 334 11.69 12.78 -61.57
CA GLU A 334 12.34 13.87 -62.29
C GLU A 334 11.90 15.23 -61.70
N LYS A 335 12.88 16.12 -61.53
CA LYS A 335 12.65 17.54 -61.30
C LYS A 335 12.29 18.19 -62.64
N ASP A 336 11.12 18.80 -62.71
CA ASP A 336 10.87 19.91 -63.64
C ASP A 336 10.24 21.10 -62.87
N GLU A 337 10.98 22.21 -62.96
CA GLU A 337 10.58 23.63 -63.01
C GLU A 337 9.56 24.21 -62.00
N LEU A 338 10.05 24.98 -61.02
CA LEU A 338 10.33 26.44 -61.16
C LEU A 338 11.28 26.94 -60.06
#